data_AF-A0AAP5IBG3-F1
#
_entry.id   AF-A0AAP5IBG3-F1
#
_cell.length_a   1.000
_cell.length_b   1.000
_cell.length_c   1.000
_cell.angle_alpha   90.00
_cell.angle_beta   90.00
_cell.angle_gamma   90.00
#
_symmetry.space_group_name_H-M   'P 1'
#
loop_
_entity.id
_entity.type
_entity.pdbx_description
1 polymer ?
#
loop_
_entity_poly.entity_id
_entity_poly.type
_entity_poly.pdbx_seq_one_letter_code
_entity_poly.pdbx_strand_id
1 'polypeptide(L)'
;MSLNESELKLHCKNILQLSRIKNKIVVLCEGNIQKIESRLSPQVYKQMEQMPDANFYNACVPKSWKTYRPQLINCGSRQDVLNTFFQLLELQNEIPHQSYLNPNKLFAIVDLDIQKADINNNYQFDDTESIFYHLYDQGKVNEKNSKVHRIWVTGLIHKEAYFLTPDIQSVYSNYLNPPNYYGNSIEIEQIYSDIVDELCQDADLHKNWQRAFNRISYCLDIDCYDASEFQNLWKCEYKKSKDDFQKQQLILALLTIIKAKKYWNKIQPPSDWKRSEQIFRDMLSLEIGKFYSEQECSVENHIPFFFNILNGLIE
;
A
#
# COMPACT_ATOMS: atom_id res chain seq x y z
N MET A 1 14.02 -9.50 2.06
CA MET A 1 14.47 -10.87 2.38
C MET A 1 13.22 -11.71 2.48
N SER A 2 13.11 -12.76 1.67
CA SER A 2 11.98 -13.69 1.72
C SER A 2 12.22 -14.76 2.78
N LEU A 3 11.15 -15.18 3.47
CA LEU A 3 11.20 -16.25 4.46
C LEU A 3 11.45 -17.58 3.75
N ASN A 4 12.38 -18.38 4.28
CA ASN A 4 12.41 -19.79 3.91
C ASN A 4 11.24 -20.55 4.55
N GLU A 5 11.01 -21.80 4.13
CA GLU A 5 9.87 -22.60 4.58
C GLU A 5 9.81 -22.77 6.12
N SER A 6 10.96 -22.97 6.77
CA SER A 6 11.02 -23.12 8.22
C SER A 6 10.71 -21.81 8.95
N GLU A 7 11.24 -20.69 8.44
CA GLU A 7 10.96 -19.35 8.94
C GLU A 7 9.48 -18.98 8.77
N LEU A 8 8.89 -19.29 7.61
CA LEU A 8 7.47 -19.09 7.31
C LEU A 8 6.58 -19.88 8.28
N LYS A 9 6.86 -21.17 8.46
CA LYS A 9 6.09 -22.02 9.38
C LYS A 9 6.18 -21.55 10.81
N LEU A 10 7.36 -21.11 11.25
CA LEU A 10 7.55 -20.52 12.58
C LEU A 10 6.78 -19.20 12.73
N HIS A 11 6.86 -18.32 11.73
CA HIS A 11 6.13 -17.06 11.70
C HIS A 11 4.60 -17.28 11.82
N CYS A 12 4.06 -18.21 11.02
CA CYS A 12 2.64 -18.56 11.05
C CYS A 12 2.21 -19.12 12.42
N LYS A 13 2.98 -20.05 12.99
CA LYS A 13 2.71 -20.60 14.34
C LYS A 13 2.67 -19.50 15.40
N ASN A 14 3.59 -18.55 15.34
CA ASN A 14 3.61 -17.42 16.26
C ASN A 14 2.36 -16.55 16.11
N ILE A 15 1.92 -16.26 14.87
CA ILE A 15 0.70 -15.50 14.61
C ILE A 15 -0.53 -16.20 15.21
N LEU A 16 -0.71 -17.50 14.96
CA LEU A 16 -1.87 -18.27 15.43
C LEU A 16 -2.03 -18.24 16.98
N GLN A 17 -0.91 -18.08 17.70
CA GLN A 17 -0.85 -18.03 19.16
C GLN A 17 -0.97 -16.62 19.75
N LEU A 18 -1.04 -15.56 18.93
CA LEU A 18 -1.16 -14.19 19.42
C LEU A 18 -2.53 -13.96 20.08
N SER A 19 -2.57 -13.79 21.40
CA SER A 19 -3.84 -13.52 22.10
C SER A 19 -4.57 -12.27 21.58
N ARG A 20 -3.82 -11.27 21.08
CA ARG A 20 -4.37 -10.03 20.50
C ARG A 20 -5.19 -10.24 19.22
N ILE A 21 -5.01 -11.35 18.49
CA ILE A 21 -5.81 -11.63 17.29
C ILE A 21 -7.15 -12.32 17.59
N LYS A 22 -7.37 -12.73 18.84
CA LYS A 22 -8.63 -13.38 19.26
C LYS A 22 -9.82 -12.46 18.99
N ASN A 23 -10.80 -12.96 18.24
CA ASN A 23 -12.01 -12.23 17.84
C ASN A 23 -11.72 -10.93 17.03
N LYS A 24 -10.54 -10.82 16.41
CA LYS A 24 -10.16 -9.68 15.58
C LYS A 24 -10.08 -10.05 14.10
N ILE A 25 -10.28 -9.05 13.25
CA ILE A 25 -9.86 -9.06 11.86
C ILE A 25 -8.35 -8.97 11.86
N VAL A 26 -7.69 -9.87 11.14
CA VAL A 26 -6.25 -9.89 10.94
C VAL A 26 -5.97 -9.49 9.51
N VAL A 27 -5.14 -8.47 9.32
CA VAL A 27 -4.69 -8.06 7.99
C VAL A 27 -3.18 -8.23 7.93
N LEU A 28 -2.73 -9.06 7.00
CA LEU A 28 -1.32 -9.24 6.69
C LEU A 28 -0.86 -8.15 5.73
N CYS A 29 0.31 -7.58 5.96
CA CYS A 29 0.88 -6.54 5.09
C CYS A 29 2.39 -6.73 4.93
N GLU A 30 2.95 -6.07 3.92
CA GLU A 30 4.40 -6.04 3.72
C GLU A 30 5.11 -5.34 4.89
N GLY A 31 6.42 -5.48 4.96
CA GLY A 31 7.26 -4.83 5.96
C GLY A 31 8.12 -5.80 6.75
N ASN A 32 9.15 -5.28 7.40
CA ASN A 32 10.17 -6.12 8.04
C ASN A 32 9.59 -7.03 9.12
N ILE A 33 9.97 -8.32 9.06
CA ILE A 33 9.83 -9.26 10.17
C ILE A 33 11.12 -9.17 10.98
N GLN A 34 11.01 -8.84 12.27
CA GLN A 34 12.18 -8.94 13.15
C GLN A 34 12.58 -10.42 13.28
N LYS A 35 13.85 -10.73 12.97
CA LYS A 35 14.41 -12.07 13.19
C LYS A 35 14.29 -12.40 14.67
N ILE A 36 13.60 -13.50 14.97
CA ILE A 36 13.39 -13.99 16.33
C ILE A 36 14.69 -14.67 16.77
N GLU A 37 15.63 -13.90 17.31
CA GLU A 37 16.62 -14.46 18.22
C GLU A 37 15.94 -14.59 19.59
N SER A 38 15.56 -15.82 19.92
CA SER A 38 15.25 -16.35 21.26
C SER A 38 14.66 -15.39 22.32
N ARG A 39 13.36 -15.56 22.58
CA ARG A 39 12.55 -14.99 23.70
C ARG A 39 12.45 -13.46 23.72
N LEU A 40 11.32 -12.97 23.23
CA LEU A 40 10.98 -11.54 23.30
C LEU A 40 10.45 -11.16 24.69
N SER A 41 11.13 -10.20 25.33
CA SER A 41 10.59 -9.47 26.48
C SER A 41 9.57 -8.40 26.00
N PRO A 42 8.66 -7.93 26.87
CA PRO A 42 7.70 -6.86 26.54
C PRO A 42 8.33 -5.56 26.02
N GLN A 43 9.63 -5.35 26.22
CA GLN A 43 10.36 -4.18 25.74
C GLN A 43 10.61 -4.21 24.22
N VAL A 44 10.64 -5.40 23.60
CA VAL A 44 10.75 -5.52 22.13
C VAL A 44 9.43 -5.11 21.45
N TYR A 45 8.29 -5.26 22.13
CA TYR A 45 7.01 -4.70 21.65
C TYR A 45 7.04 -3.16 21.54
N LYS A 46 7.86 -2.48 22.35
CA LYS A 46 8.09 -1.03 22.22
C LYS A 46 9.00 -0.68 21.03
N GLN A 47 9.84 -1.60 20.59
CA GLN A 47 10.63 -1.48 19.36
C GLN A 47 9.82 -1.86 18.10
N MET A 48 8.62 -2.46 18.26
CA MET A 48 7.68 -2.70 17.15
C MET A 48 7.09 -1.41 16.56
N GLU A 49 7.35 -0.24 17.18
CA GLU A 49 7.09 1.09 16.60
C GLU A 49 7.96 1.41 15.35
N GLN A 50 8.83 0.49 14.92
CA GLN A 50 9.62 0.56 13.67
C GLN A 50 9.07 -0.33 12.54
N MET A 51 7.74 -0.42 12.39
CA MET A 51 7.06 -1.20 11.35
C MET A 51 6.32 -0.27 10.37
N PRO A 52 6.97 0.26 9.32
CA PRO A 52 6.41 1.36 8.53
C PRO A 52 5.02 1.05 7.93
N ASP A 53 4.81 -0.18 7.45
CA ASP A 53 3.60 -0.54 6.69
C ASP A 53 2.41 -0.87 7.58
N ALA A 54 2.54 -1.83 8.53
CA ALA A 54 1.50 -2.07 9.52
C ALA A 54 1.15 -0.81 10.31
N ASN A 55 2.15 0.04 10.63
CA ASN A 55 1.88 1.30 11.35
C ASN A 55 1.12 2.30 10.46
N PHE A 56 1.50 2.42 9.19
CA PHE A 56 0.76 3.22 8.22
C PHE A 56 -0.69 2.74 8.09
N TYR A 57 -0.93 1.46 7.76
CA TYR A 57 -2.27 0.93 7.61
C TYR A 57 -3.09 0.99 8.91
N ASN A 58 -2.45 0.81 10.07
CA ASN A 58 -3.12 0.99 11.36
C ASN A 58 -3.52 2.46 11.62
N ALA A 59 -2.72 3.43 11.16
CA ALA A 59 -3.06 4.84 11.20
C ALA A 59 -4.22 5.19 10.25
N CYS A 60 -4.38 4.46 9.15
CA CYS A 60 -5.50 4.58 8.21
C CYS A 60 -6.83 4.03 8.74
N VAL A 61 -6.85 3.27 9.83
CA VAL A 61 -8.11 2.74 10.41
C VAL A 61 -8.98 3.92 10.87
N PRO A 62 -10.25 4.02 10.42
CA PRO A 62 -11.11 5.15 10.74
C PRO A 62 -11.21 5.46 12.23
N LYS A 63 -11.21 6.74 12.59
CA LYS A 63 -11.29 7.18 14.00
C LYS A 63 -12.62 6.80 14.67
N SER A 64 -13.67 6.59 13.88
CA SER A 64 -14.99 6.14 14.35
C SER A 64 -14.96 4.73 14.94
N TRP A 65 -13.96 3.92 14.60
CA TRP A 65 -13.74 2.56 15.13
C TRP A 65 -13.14 2.59 16.54
N LYS A 66 -13.94 3.09 17.50
CA LYS A 66 -13.50 3.33 18.89
C LYS A 66 -13.35 2.04 19.70
N THR A 67 -14.20 1.05 19.47
CA THR A 67 -14.30 -0.18 20.28
C THR A 67 -13.65 -1.39 19.61
N TYR A 68 -13.38 -1.31 18.31
CA TYR A 68 -12.82 -2.39 17.53
C TYR A 68 -11.73 -1.87 16.59
N ARG A 69 -10.59 -2.55 16.53
CA ARG A 69 -9.55 -2.28 15.53
C ARG A 69 -8.98 -3.60 15.01
N PRO A 70 -8.68 -3.70 13.69
CA PRO A 70 -8.04 -4.87 13.14
C PRO A 70 -6.62 -5.03 13.70
N GLN A 71 -6.06 -6.23 13.59
CA GLN A 71 -4.66 -6.50 13.91
C GLN A 71 -3.87 -6.56 12.60
N LEU A 72 -3.03 -5.54 12.38
CA LEU A 72 -2.10 -5.48 11.26
C LEU A 72 -0.83 -6.26 11.63
N ILE A 73 -0.34 -7.10 10.72
CA ILE A 73 0.84 -7.94 10.92
C ILE A 73 1.75 -7.85 9.70
N ASN A 74 2.99 -7.42 9.90
CA ASN A 74 4.03 -7.45 8.87
C ASN A 74 4.48 -8.89 8.60
N CYS A 75 4.60 -9.23 7.32
CA CYS A 75 5.00 -10.57 6.88
C CYS A 75 6.25 -10.60 5.98
N GLY A 76 6.95 -9.49 5.75
CA GLY A 76 8.15 -9.47 4.92
C GLY A 76 7.89 -8.83 3.56
N SER A 77 8.32 -9.50 2.49
CA SER A 77 8.01 -9.10 1.12
C SER A 77 6.57 -9.46 0.75
N ARG A 78 6.07 -8.90 -0.35
CA ARG A 78 4.81 -9.31 -1.00
C ARG A 78 4.61 -10.83 -1.07
N GLN A 79 5.62 -11.57 -1.53
CA GLN A 79 5.50 -13.03 -1.63
C GLN A 79 5.36 -13.69 -0.25
N ASP A 80 6.03 -13.16 0.77
CA ASP A 80 5.92 -13.67 2.12
C ASP A 80 4.53 -13.40 2.72
N VAL A 81 3.90 -12.26 2.39
CA VAL A 81 2.50 -11.97 2.76
C VAL A 81 1.57 -13.02 2.17
N LEU A 82 1.69 -13.29 0.85
CA LEU A 82 0.87 -14.29 0.15
C LEU A 82 1.09 -15.69 0.74
N ASN A 83 2.35 -16.11 0.89
CA ASN A 83 2.70 -17.40 1.47
C ASN A 83 2.18 -17.53 2.91
N THR A 84 2.29 -16.47 3.73
CA THR A 84 1.78 -16.44 5.10
C THR A 84 0.26 -16.56 5.12
N PHE A 85 -0.45 -15.88 4.22
CA PHE A 85 -1.90 -15.95 4.11
C PHE A 85 -2.37 -17.40 3.91
N PHE A 86 -1.82 -18.10 2.93
CA PHE A 86 -2.23 -19.48 2.65
C PHE A 86 -1.74 -20.47 3.72
N GLN A 87 -0.51 -20.33 4.21
CA GLN A 87 0.02 -21.20 5.25
C GLN A 87 -0.78 -21.10 6.56
N LEU A 88 -1.28 -19.90 6.91
CA LEU A 88 -2.17 -19.73 8.06
C LEU A 88 -3.51 -20.46 7.88
N LEU A 89 -4.08 -20.44 6.67
CA LEU A 89 -5.31 -21.16 6.37
C LEU A 89 -5.12 -22.68 6.45
N GLU A 90 -4.01 -23.18 5.91
CA GLU A 90 -3.64 -24.60 6.00
C GLU A 90 -3.46 -25.04 7.45
N LEU A 91 -2.62 -24.34 8.22
CA LEU A 91 -2.38 -24.68 9.62
C LEU A 91 -3.64 -24.57 10.48
N GLN A 92 -4.51 -23.59 10.23
CA GLN A 92 -5.77 -23.46 10.96
C GLN A 92 -6.70 -24.66 10.75
N ASN A 93 -6.69 -25.25 9.54
CA ASN A 93 -7.47 -26.46 9.26
C ASN A 93 -6.90 -27.69 9.98
N GLU A 94 -5.58 -27.73 10.21
CA GLU A 94 -4.92 -28.81 10.96
C GLU A 94 -5.15 -28.70 12.49
N ILE A 95 -5.19 -27.48 13.05
CA ILE A 95 -5.25 -27.24 14.50
C ILE A 95 -6.34 -26.23 14.92
N PRO A 96 -7.63 -26.46 14.61
CA PRO A 96 -8.69 -25.47 14.77
C PRO A 96 -8.92 -25.01 16.22
N HIS A 97 -8.61 -25.87 17.21
CA HIS A 97 -8.83 -25.58 18.64
C HIS A 97 -7.63 -24.93 19.35
N GLN A 98 -6.49 -24.76 18.67
CA GLN A 98 -5.25 -24.25 19.27
C GLN A 98 -4.85 -22.86 18.75
N SER A 99 -5.74 -22.21 18.02
CA SER A 99 -5.48 -20.93 17.37
C SER A 99 -6.54 -19.90 17.74
N TYR A 100 -6.10 -18.65 17.87
CA TYR A 100 -6.97 -17.49 18.05
C TYR A 100 -7.49 -16.90 16.74
N LEU A 101 -6.98 -17.37 15.59
CA LEU A 101 -7.34 -16.88 14.27
C LEU A 101 -8.72 -17.39 13.84
N ASN A 102 -9.57 -16.49 13.36
CA ASN A 102 -10.75 -16.86 12.60
C ASN A 102 -10.43 -16.76 11.11
N PRO A 103 -10.44 -17.89 10.34
CA PRO A 103 -10.22 -17.87 8.89
C PRO A 103 -11.04 -16.85 8.15
N ASN A 104 -12.31 -16.66 8.49
CA ASN A 104 -13.21 -15.74 7.79
C ASN A 104 -12.87 -14.27 8.05
N LYS A 105 -11.99 -14.00 9.01
CA LYS A 105 -11.52 -12.65 9.37
C LYS A 105 -10.03 -12.45 9.06
N LEU A 106 -9.42 -13.32 8.25
CA LEU A 106 -8.05 -13.16 7.76
C LEU A 106 -8.06 -12.51 6.37
N PHE A 107 -7.33 -11.41 6.26
CA PHE A 107 -7.13 -10.62 5.04
C PHE A 107 -5.64 -10.37 4.80
N ALA A 108 -5.30 -9.98 3.57
CA ALA A 108 -3.98 -9.47 3.21
C ALA A 108 -4.12 -8.19 2.38
N ILE A 109 -3.18 -7.27 2.51
CA ILE A 109 -2.97 -6.14 1.61
C ILE A 109 -1.51 -6.15 1.14
N VAL A 110 -1.31 -6.12 -0.18
CA VAL A 110 0.01 -6.14 -0.80
C VAL A 110 0.13 -5.05 -1.85
N ASP A 111 1.36 -4.64 -2.13
CA ASP A 111 1.62 -3.70 -3.21
C ASP A 111 1.40 -4.35 -4.58
N LEU A 112 0.82 -3.59 -5.52
CA LEU A 112 0.62 -4.02 -6.91
C LEU A 112 1.95 -4.32 -7.60
N ASP A 113 2.94 -3.47 -7.37
CA ASP A 113 4.26 -3.45 -8.01
C ASP A 113 4.20 -3.43 -9.55
N ILE A 114 5.35 -3.23 -10.19
CA ILE A 114 5.45 -3.26 -11.66
C ILE A 114 5.45 -4.71 -12.19
N GLN A 115 5.99 -5.61 -11.39
CA GLN A 115 5.99 -7.04 -11.65
C GLN A 115 4.81 -7.69 -10.94
N LYS A 116 4.16 -8.65 -11.58
CA LYS A 116 3.15 -9.47 -10.91
C LYS A 116 3.80 -10.44 -9.92
N ALA A 117 3.06 -10.85 -8.90
CA ALA A 117 3.40 -12.00 -8.07
C ALA A 117 2.37 -13.11 -8.28
N ASP A 118 2.86 -14.33 -8.48
CA ASP A 118 2.02 -15.50 -8.72
C ASP A 118 1.44 -16.02 -7.39
N ILE A 119 0.22 -16.57 -7.47
CA ILE A 119 -0.55 -17.11 -6.36
C ILE A 119 -0.76 -18.60 -6.62
N ASN A 120 0.09 -19.43 -6.02
CA ASN A 120 0.16 -20.87 -6.31
C ASN A 120 -0.67 -21.74 -5.33
N ASN A 121 -1.90 -21.34 -5.00
CA ASN A 121 -2.66 -21.95 -3.90
C ASN A 121 -4.18 -22.06 -4.16
N ASN A 122 -4.61 -22.67 -5.27
CA ASN A 122 -6.04 -22.91 -5.62
C ASN A 122 -6.96 -21.73 -5.27
N TYR A 123 -6.46 -20.50 -5.44
CA TYR A 123 -7.19 -19.29 -5.17
C TYR A 123 -7.95 -18.91 -6.44
N GLN A 124 -8.99 -18.09 -6.31
CA GLN A 124 -9.80 -17.69 -7.47
C GLN A 124 -9.04 -16.80 -8.47
N PHE A 125 -7.83 -16.34 -8.13
CA PHE A 125 -6.95 -15.55 -8.98
C PHE A 125 -5.55 -16.16 -8.99
N ASP A 126 -4.94 -16.18 -10.18
CA ASP A 126 -3.61 -16.77 -10.40
C ASP A 126 -2.46 -15.83 -10.02
N ASP A 127 -2.69 -14.52 -9.98
CA ASP A 127 -1.67 -13.53 -9.68
C ASP A 127 -2.25 -12.19 -9.17
N THR A 128 -1.36 -11.32 -8.69
CA THR A 128 -1.72 -9.97 -8.19
C THR A 128 -2.28 -9.06 -9.28
N GLU A 129 -1.96 -9.29 -10.55
CA GLU A 129 -2.48 -8.49 -11.67
C GLU A 129 -3.96 -8.81 -11.93
N SER A 130 -4.32 -10.09 -11.84
CA SER A 130 -5.70 -10.56 -11.97
C SER A 130 -6.57 -10.06 -10.82
N ILE A 131 -6.01 -9.99 -9.60
CA ILE A 131 -6.66 -9.33 -8.47
C ILE A 131 -6.89 -7.85 -8.78
N PHE A 132 -5.91 -7.14 -9.32
CA PHE A 132 -6.02 -5.72 -9.67
C PHE A 132 -7.19 -5.46 -10.64
N TYR A 133 -7.24 -6.15 -11.77
CA TYR A 133 -8.31 -5.94 -12.76
C TYR A 133 -9.70 -6.35 -12.26
N HIS A 134 -9.78 -7.25 -11.28
CA HIS A 134 -11.07 -7.57 -10.65
C HIS A 134 -11.46 -6.58 -9.55
N LEU A 135 -10.49 -6.03 -8.81
CA LEU A 135 -10.70 -5.07 -7.72
C LEU A 135 -10.98 -3.66 -8.21
N TYR A 136 -10.36 -3.23 -9.32
CA TYR A 136 -10.38 -1.85 -9.78
C TYR A 136 -10.99 -1.74 -11.18
N ASP A 137 -11.86 -0.75 -11.35
CA ASP A 137 -12.44 -0.35 -12.62
C ASP A 137 -12.13 1.13 -12.86
N GLN A 138 -11.41 1.43 -13.94
CA GLN A 138 -10.95 2.79 -14.29
C GLN A 138 -10.29 3.55 -13.13
N GLY A 139 -9.43 2.85 -12.37
CA GLY A 139 -8.72 3.43 -11.23
C GLY A 139 -9.57 3.67 -9.99
N LYS A 140 -10.80 3.14 -9.92
CA LYS A 140 -11.69 3.18 -8.75
C LYS A 140 -11.95 1.77 -8.24
N VAL A 141 -12.22 1.61 -6.96
CA VAL A 141 -12.62 0.30 -6.41
C VAL A 141 -13.96 -0.14 -7.03
N ASN A 142 -14.00 -1.35 -7.56
CA ASN A 142 -15.24 -2.00 -7.96
C ASN A 142 -15.99 -2.49 -6.71
N GLU A 143 -17.01 -1.74 -6.28
CA GLU A 143 -17.74 -2.01 -5.05
C GLU A 143 -18.29 -3.44 -5.00
N LYS A 144 -18.88 -3.93 -6.10
CA LYS A 144 -19.47 -5.28 -6.14
C LYS A 144 -18.40 -6.35 -5.92
N ASN A 145 -17.28 -6.23 -6.61
CA ASN A 145 -16.22 -7.23 -6.59
C ASN A 145 -15.40 -7.18 -5.30
N SER A 146 -15.18 -5.99 -4.73
CA SER A 146 -14.40 -5.80 -3.49
C SER A 146 -14.89 -6.64 -2.30
N LYS A 147 -16.20 -6.94 -2.24
CA LYS A 147 -16.83 -7.72 -1.15
C LYS A 147 -16.40 -9.20 -1.12
N VAL A 148 -15.89 -9.74 -2.23
CA VAL A 148 -15.45 -11.16 -2.30
C VAL A 148 -13.94 -11.34 -2.13
N HIS A 149 -13.18 -10.25 -2.00
CA HIS A 149 -11.73 -10.29 -1.92
C HIS A 149 -11.23 -10.40 -0.49
N ARG A 150 -10.29 -11.33 -0.27
CA ARG A 150 -9.56 -11.48 0.99
C ARG A 150 -8.09 -11.06 0.87
N ILE A 151 -7.57 -11.02 -0.34
CA ILE A 151 -6.27 -10.44 -0.67
C ILE A 151 -6.55 -9.19 -1.50
N TRP A 152 -6.09 -8.05 -1.01
CA TRP A 152 -6.18 -6.77 -1.68
C TRP A 152 -4.82 -6.40 -2.25
N VAL A 153 -4.80 -5.94 -3.50
CA VAL A 153 -3.64 -5.26 -4.07
C VAL A 153 -3.89 -3.76 -4.02
N THR A 154 -2.86 -2.94 -3.84
CA THR A 154 -2.99 -1.48 -3.91
C THR A 154 -3.49 -1.04 -5.29
N GLY A 155 -4.37 -0.05 -5.35
CA GLY A 155 -4.82 0.52 -6.64
C GLY A 155 -3.80 1.43 -7.30
N LEU A 156 -2.83 1.94 -6.54
CA LEU A 156 -1.61 2.57 -7.06
C LEU A 156 -0.46 1.57 -6.98
N ILE A 157 0.67 1.86 -7.65
CA ILE A 157 1.78 0.91 -7.82
C ILE A 157 2.29 0.32 -6.49
N HIS A 158 2.45 1.13 -5.45
CA HIS A 158 2.89 0.79 -4.09
C HIS A 158 2.23 1.73 -3.09
N LYS A 159 2.29 1.43 -1.79
CA LYS A 159 1.80 2.33 -0.74
C LYS A 159 2.39 3.75 -0.80
N GLU A 160 3.69 3.92 -1.12
CA GLU A 160 4.30 5.26 -1.19
C GLU A 160 3.67 6.15 -2.28
N ALA A 161 3.01 5.58 -3.28
CA ALA A 161 2.30 6.38 -4.28
C ALA A 161 1.12 7.13 -3.66
N TYR A 162 0.48 6.58 -2.62
CA TYR A 162 -0.55 7.28 -1.84
C TYR A 162 0.02 8.43 -1.02
N PHE A 163 1.34 8.52 -0.83
CA PHE A 163 1.97 9.66 -0.15
C PHE A 163 2.16 10.82 -1.13
N LEU A 164 1.90 10.61 -2.41
CA LEU A 164 2.08 11.59 -3.47
C LEU A 164 0.77 11.85 -4.21
N THR A 165 -0.40 11.47 -3.69
CA THR A 165 -1.68 11.88 -4.29
C THR A 165 -1.94 13.37 -4.06
N PRO A 166 -2.72 14.05 -4.91
CA PRO A 166 -2.88 15.51 -4.85
C PRO A 166 -3.32 16.03 -3.48
N ASP A 167 -4.26 15.33 -2.84
CA ASP A 167 -4.85 15.76 -1.57
C ASP A 167 -3.85 15.77 -0.40
N ILE A 168 -2.74 15.03 -0.53
CA ILE A 168 -1.66 15.00 0.46
C ILE A 168 -0.90 16.33 0.56
N GLN A 169 -1.02 17.22 -0.43
CA GLN A 169 -0.42 18.55 -0.36
C GLN A 169 -0.86 19.26 0.93
N SER A 170 -2.14 19.10 1.31
CA SER A 170 -2.69 19.67 2.54
C SER A 170 -2.02 19.11 3.81
N VAL A 171 -1.64 17.83 3.82
CA VAL A 171 -0.92 17.20 4.93
C VAL A 171 0.46 17.81 5.05
N TYR A 172 1.17 17.97 3.94
CA TYR A 172 2.50 18.56 3.93
C TYR A 172 2.51 20.03 4.36
N SER A 173 1.59 20.83 3.83
CA SER A 173 1.50 22.25 4.14
C SER A 173 1.13 22.52 5.61
N ASN A 174 0.36 21.62 6.24
CA ASN A 174 -0.10 21.76 7.63
C ASN A 174 0.72 20.96 8.64
N TYR A 175 1.76 20.22 8.20
CA TYR A 175 2.55 19.41 9.11
C TYR A 175 3.43 20.29 10.01
N LEU A 176 3.50 19.94 11.30
CA LEU A 176 4.27 20.71 12.30
C LEU A 176 5.74 20.92 11.92
N ASN A 177 6.32 19.94 11.20
CA ASN A 177 7.68 20.02 10.68
C ASN A 177 7.62 19.95 9.15
N PRO A 178 7.33 21.07 8.45
CA PRO A 178 7.04 21.06 7.02
C PRO A 178 8.16 20.36 6.22
N PRO A 179 7.83 19.34 5.42
CA PRO A 179 8.83 18.65 4.61
C PRO A 179 9.34 19.54 3.48
N ASN A 180 10.58 19.27 3.08
CA ASN A 180 11.23 19.90 1.95
C ASN A 180 11.52 18.90 0.83
N TYR A 181 11.55 19.39 -0.40
CA TYR A 181 11.96 18.65 -1.58
C TYR A 181 12.99 19.48 -2.36
N TYR A 182 14.21 18.95 -2.51
CA TYR A 182 15.38 19.69 -3.03
C TYR A 182 15.64 21.04 -2.34
N GLY A 183 15.47 21.09 -1.02
CA GLY A 183 15.75 22.29 -0.21
C GLY A 183 14.67 23.37 -0.25
N ASN A 184 13.59 23.18 -1.01
CA ASN A 184 12.43 24.06 -1.04
C ASN A 184 11.25 23.44 -0.30
N SER A 185 10.29 24.26 0.13
CA SER A 185 8.99 23.77 0.60
C SER A 185 8.37 22.86 -0.43
N ILE A 186 7.80 21.75 0.03
CA ILE A 186 7.27 20.74 -0.88
C ILE A 186 6.03 21.24 -1.64
N GLU A 187 6.12 21.15 -2.96
CA GLU A 187 5.01 21.29 -3.89
C GLU A 187 4.91 19.98 -4.65
N ILE A 188 3.87 19.18 -4.40
CA ILE A 188 3.73 17.84 -4.96
C ILE A 188 3.72 17.88 -6.51
N GLU A 189 3.22 18.96 -7.12
CA GLU A 189 3.27 19.15 -8.58
C GLU A 189 4.70 19.13 -9.14
N GLN A 190 5.69 19.63 -8.38
CA GLN A 190 7.09 19.55 -8.76
C GLN A 190 7.57 18.10 -8.77
N ILE A 191 7.10 17.28 -7.83
CA ILE A 191 7.43 15.85 -7.79
C ILE A 191 6.84 15.13 -9.02
N TYR A 192 5.62 15.46 -9.44
CA TYR A 192 5.06 14.91 -10.69
C TYR A 192 5.88 15.29 -11.91
N SER A 193 6.34 16.53 -11.98
CA SER A 193 7.21 16.99 -13.06
C SER A 193 8.50 16.17 -13.12
N ASP A 194 9.15 15.96 -11.97
CA ASP A 194 10.35 15.11 -11.86
C ASP A 194 10.06 13.64 -12.20
N ILE A 195 8.90 13.12 -11.80
CA ILE A 195 8.46 11.76 -12.14
C ILE A 195 8.41 11.59 -13.65
N VAL A 196 7.73 12.51 -14.32
CA VAL A 196 7.49 12.46 -15.75
C VAL A 196 8.78 12.72 -16.51
N ASP A 197 9.66 13.60 -16.03
CA ASP A 197 10.97 13.86 -16.65
C ASP A 197 11.90 12.65 -16.65
N GLU A 198 11.86 11.85 -15.58
CA GLU A 198 12.68 10.63 -15.44
C GLU A 198 12.00 9.37 -16.04
N LEU A 199 10.77 9.46 -16.56
CA LEU A 199 9.94 8.31 -16.92
C LEU A 199 10.57 7.42 -18.01
N CYS A 200 11.11 8.03 -19.07
CA CYS A 200 11.80 7.30 -20.14
C CYS A 200 13.16 6.71 -19.73
N GLN A 201 13.63 6.95 -18.51
CA GLN A 201 14.87 6.38 -17.98
C GLN A 201 14.61 5.19 -17.05
N ASP A 202 13.34 4.91 -16.72
CA ASP A 202 12.99 3.81 -15.82
C ASP A 202 13.07 2.45 -16.55
N ALA A 203 14.18 1.76 -16.34
CA ALA A 203 14.45 0.47 -16.96
C ALA A 203 13.46 -0.64 -16.54
N ASP A 204 12.87 -0.56 -15.34
CA ASP A 204 11.91 -1.56 -14.87
C ASP A 204 10.54 -1.34 -15.49
N LEU A 205 10.13 -0.07 -15.62
CA LEU A 205 8.94 0.32 -16.40
C LEU A 205 9.06 -0.15 -17.85
N HIS A 206 10.18 0.15 -18.53
CA HIS A 206 10.40 -0.23 -19.93
C HIS A 206 10.24 -1.74 -20.16
N LYS A 207 10.82 -2.55 -19.27
CA LYS A 207 10.71 -4.02 -19.35
C LYS A 207 9.29 -4.53 -19.16
N ASN A 208 8.44 -3.77 -18.48
CA ASN A 208 7.08 -4.15 -18.11
C ASN A 208 6.03 -3.22 -18.73
N TRP A 209 6.38 -2.45 -19.77
CA TRP A 209 5.59 -1.33 -20.29
C TRP A 209 4.15 -1.73 -20.59
N GLN A 210 3.97 -2.78 -21.39
CA GLN A 210 2.63 -3.23 -21.80
C GLN A 210 1.72 -3.52 -20.60
N ARG A 211 2.25 -4.20 -19.57
CA ARG A 211 1.47 -4.51 -18.36
C ARG A 211 1.10 -3.24 -17.62
N ALA A 212 2.09 -2.37 -17.39
CA ALA A 212 1.89 -1.12 -16.67
C ALA A 212 0.89 -0.21 -17.38
N PHE A 213 1.05 -0.04 -18.70
CA PHE A 213 0.19 0.79 -19.52
C PHE A 213 -1.26 0.28 -19.59
N ASN A 214 -1.45 -1.04 -19.69
CA ASN A 214 -2.81 -1.63 -19.70
C ASN A 214 -3.64 -1.21 -18.47
N ARG A 215 -2.99 -1.05 -17.30
CA ARG A 215 -3.65 -0.60 -16.05
C ARG A 215 -4.26 0.80 -16.15
N ILE A 216 -3.72 1.65 -17.03
CA ILE A 216 -4.09 3.06 -17.18
C ILE A 216 -4.65 3.40 -18.56
N SER A 217 -4.88 2.40 -19.41
CA SER A 217 -5.37 2.55 -20.78
C SER A 217 -6.69 3.32 -20.88
N TYR A 218 -7.49 3.32 -19.81
CA TYR A 218 -8.73 4.09 -19.72
C TYR A 218 -8.53 5.62 -19.63
N CYS A 219 -7.34 6.10 -19.28
CA CYS A 219 -7.13 7.49 -18.87
C CYS A 219 -7.00 8.47 -20.06
N LEU A 220 -6.69 7.99 -21.27
CA LEU A 220 -6.26 8.90 -22.35
C LEU A 220 -6.80 8.59 -23.75
N ASP A 221 -7.69 7.61 -23.95
CA ASP A 221 -8.23 7.23 -25.27
C ASP A 221 -7.17 7.17 -26.39
N ILE A 222 -5.92 6.86 -26.04
CA ILE A 222 -4.74 6.90 -26.92
C ILE A 222 -3.86 5.70 -26.60
N ASP A 223 -3.37 5.04 -27.65
CA ASP A 223 -2.36 3.99 -27.55
C ASP A 223 -0.96 4.62 -27.45
N CYS A 224 -0.25 4.38 -26.34
CA CYS A 224 1.17 4.69 -26.23
C CYS A 224 1.98 3.39 -26.35
N TYR A 225 2.90 3.35 -27.30
CA TYR A 225 3.72 2.17 -27.58
C TYR A 225 4.92 2.05 -26.63
N ASP A 226 5.36 3.16 -26.03
CA ASP A 226 6.42 3.18 -25.05
C ASP A 226 6.29 4.31 -24.00
N ALA A 227 7.18 4.26 -23.02
CA ALA A 227 7.25 5.21 -21.92
C ALA A 227 7.58 6.64 -22.40
N SER A 228 8.33 6.81 -23.49
CA SER A 228 8.70 8.13 -24.03
C SER A 228 7.50 8.82 -24.68
N GLU A 229 6.69 8.07 -25.41
CA GLU A 229 5.42 8.56 -25.97
C GLU A 229 4.46 8.99 -24.85
N PHE A 230 4.30 8.15 -23.83
CA PHE A 230 3.47 8.49 -22.67
C PHE A 230 3.98 9.72 -21.93
N GLN A 231 5.29 9.85 -21.72
CA GLN A 231 5.90 11.03 -21.11
C GLN A 231 5.51 12.31 -21.86
N ASN A 232 5.64 12.31 -23.18
CA ASN A 232 5.31 13.47 -24.01
C ASN A 232 3.81 13.78 -23.99
N LEU A 233 2.97 12.74 -24.10
CA LEU A 233 1.53 12.86 -24.03
C LEU A 233 1.08 13.44 -22.68
N TRP A 234 1.56 12.86 -21.58
CA TRP A 234 1.26 13.32 -20.24
C TRP A 234 1.61 14.80 -20.05
N LYS A 235 2.83 15.22 -20.45
CA LYS A 235 3.23 16.65 -20.37
C LYS A 235 2.33 17.56 -21.19
N CYS A 236 1.91 17.10 -22.37
CA CYS A 236 1.06 17.84 -23.28
C CYS A 236 -0.35 18.03 -22.69
N GLU A 237 -0.97 16.94 -22.25
CA GLU A 237 -2.33 16.94 -21.71
C GLU A 237 -2.40 17.60 -20.33
N TYR A 238 -1.40 17.40 -19.47
CA TYR A 238 -1.35 18.07 -18.17
C TYR A 238 -1.27 19.61 -18.30
N LYS A 239 -0.49 20.11 -19.26
CA LYS A 239 -0.36 21.56 -19.53
C LYS A 239 -1.61 22.15 -20.19
N LYS A 240 -2.27 21.41 -21.07
CA LYS A 240 -3.50 21.86 -21.75
C LYS A 240 -4.70 21.84 -20.83
N SER A 241 -4.74 20.89 -19.89
CA SER A 241 -5.89 20.71 -19.01
C SER A 241 -6.13 21.97 -18.17
N LYS A 242 -7.34 22.51 -18.30
CA LYS A 242 -7.90 23.54 -17.42
C LYS A 242 -8.84 22.92 -16.38
N ASP A 243 -9.06 21.61 -16.46
CA ASP A 243 -9.94 20.85 -15.59
C ASP A 243 -9.10 20.09 -14.56
N ASP A 244 -9.35 20.38 -13.29
CA ASP A 244 -8.66 19.73 -12.17
C ASP A 244 -8.96 18.23 -12.13
N PHE A 245 -10.14 17.80 -12.59
CA PHE A 245 -10.49 16.38 -12.66
C PHE A 245 -9.60 15.64 -13.67
N GLN A 246 -9.44 16.16 -14.88
CA GLN A 246 -8.56 15.55 -15.88
C GLN A 246 -7.09 15.54 -15.41
N LYS A 247 -6.63 16.59 -14.71
CA LYS A 247 -5.28 16.59 -14.11
C LYS A 247 -5.12 15.50 -13.05
N GLN A 248 -6.12 15.34 -12.19
CA GLN A 248 -6.12 14.31 -11.16
C GLN A 248 -6.06 12.91 -11.78
N GLN A 249 -6.82 12.64 -12.85
CA GLN A 249 -6.76 11.37 -13.57
C GLN A 249 -5.35 11.10 -14.14
N LEU A 250 -4.73 12.10 -14.78
CA LEU A 250 -3.36 12.01 -15.28
C LEU A 250 -2.35 11.69 -14.17
N ILE A 251 -2.48 12.33 -13.01
CA ILE A 251 -1.63 12.10 -11.85
C ILE A 251 -1.82 10.68 -11.31
N LEU A 252 -3.06 10.23 -11.14
CA LEU A 252 -3.33 8.88 -10.64
C LEU A 252 -2.84 7.80 -11.61
N ALA A 253 -2.98 8.02 -12.92
CA ALA A 253 -2.40 7.15 -13.94
C ALA A 253 -0.88 7.05 -13.80
N LEU A 254 -0.19 8.18 -13.64
CA LEU A 254 1.26 8.23 -13.41
C LEU A 254 1.68 7.43 -12.17
N LEU A 255 0.97 7.65 -11.05
CA LEU A 255 1.22 6.98 -9.76
C LEU A 255 0.84 5.49 -9.76
N THR A 256 0.07 5.03 -10.74
CA THR A 256 -0.29 3.62 -10.93
C THR A 256 0.83 2.83 -11.61
N ILE A 257 1.73 3.50 -12.35
CA ILE A 257 2.76 2.83 -13.15
C ILE A 257 4.21 3.11 -12.71
N ILE A 258 4.47 4.17 -11.93
CA ILE A 258 5.83 4.52 -11.50
C ILE A 258 6.09 4.25 -10.02
N LYS A 259 7.18 3.55 -9.72
CA LYS A 259 7.67 3.35 -8.35
C LYS A 259 7.94 4.68 -7.63
N ALA A 260 7.00 5.10 -6.80
CA ALA A 260 7.03 6.36 -6.05
C ALA A 260 8.13 6.43 -4.98
N LYS A 261 8.64 5.28 -4.53
CA LYS A 261 9.60 5.16 -3.43
C LYS A 261 10.87 6.00 -3.62
N LYS A 262 11.38 6.13 -4.85
CA LYS A 262 12.58 6.95 -5.11
C LYS A 262 12.33 8.44 -4.87
N TYR A 263 11.11 8.93 -5.10
CA TYR A 263 10.72 10.32 -4.86
C TYR A 263 10.36 10.55 -3.40
N TRP A 264 9.67 9.59 -2.77
CA TRP A 264 9.42 9.61 -1.33
C TRP A 264 10.72 9.73 -0.52
N ASN A 265 11.77 9.01 -0.92
CA ASN A 265 13.08 9.08 -0.26
C ASN A 265 13.82 10.41 -0.45
N LYS A 266 13.44 11.23 -1.44
CA LYS A 266 13.99 12.58 -1.65
C LYS A 266 13.29 13.63 -0.77
N ILE A 267 12.18 13.28 -0.09
CA ILE A 267 11.54 14.17 0.89
C ILE A 267 12.38 14.21 2.16
N GLN A 268 12.74 15.43 2.54
CA GLN A 268 13.65 15.74 3.64
C GLN A 268 12.94 16.50 4.76
N PRO A 269 13.41 16.35 6.00
CA PRO A 269 12.95 17.18 7.11
C PRO A 269 13.37 18.66 6.95
N PRO A 270 12.80 19.57 7.76
CA PRO A 270 13.36 20.91 7.91
C PRO A 270 14.77 20.87 8.53
N SER A 271 15.54 21.93 8.32
CA SER A 271 16.96 21.99 8.69
C SER A 271 17.23 21.93 10.19
N ASP A 272 16.24 22.25 11.02
CA ASP A 272 16.29 22.22 12.48
C ASP A 272 15.91 20.85 13.08
N TRP A 273 15.52 19.88 12.23
CA TRP A 273 15.21 18.53 12.65
C TRP A 273 16.45 17.78 13.17
N LYS A 274 16.33 17.19 14.36
CA LYS A 274 17.47 16.60 15.08
C LYS A 274 17.61 15.09 14.96
N ARG A 275 16.60 14.40 14.40
CA ARG A 275 16.59 12.93 14.27
C ARG A 275 16.96 12.54 12.83
N SER A 276 17.05 11.24 12.54
CA SER A 276 17.31 10.79 11.17
C SER A 276 16.14 11.14 10.24
N GLU A 277 16.44 11.25 8.94
CA GLU A 277 15.40 11.43 7.91
C GLU A 277 14.42 10.25 7.85
N GLN A 278 14.90 9.03 8.16
CA GLN A 278 14.04 7.85 8.21
C GLN A 278 12.94 8.03 9.25
N ILE A 279 13.30 8.46 10.47
CA ILE A 279 12.33 8.72 11.54
C ILE A 279 11.35 9.82 11.13
N PHE A 280 11.83 10.86 10.44
CA PHE A 280 10.97 11.92 9.93
C PHE A 280 9.93 11.37 8.95
N ARG A 281 10.37 10.60 7.95
CA ARG A 281 9.48 9.97 6.96
C ARG A 281 8.52 8.98 7.61
N ASP A 282 8.96 8.20 8.59
CA ASP A 282 8.08 7.31 9.35
C ASP A 282 6.97 8.09 10.06
N MET A 283 7.31 9.18 10.75
CA MET A 283 6.30 10.05 11.39
C MET A 283 5.37 10.72 10.37
N LEU A 284 5.92 11.19 9.25
CA LEU A 284 5.14 11.81 8.17
C LEU A 284 4.15 10.81 7.55
N SER A 285 4.58 9.56 7.33
CA SER A 285 3.70 8.49 6.85
C SER A 285 2.54 8.22 7.80
N LEU A 286 2.74 8.35 9.11
CA LEU A 286 1.65 8.21 10.09
C LEU A 286 0.64 9.36 10.00
N GLU A 287 1.09 10.59 9.76
CA GLU A 287 0.18 11.71 9.51
C GLU A 287 -0.61 11.53 8.20
N ILE A 288 0.04 11.05 7.15
CA ILE A 288 -0.66 10.67 5.90
C ILE A 288 -1.67 9.56 6.18
N GLY A 289 -1.33 8.57 7.00
CA GLY A 289 -2.27 7.53 7.42
C GLY A 289 -3.47 8.10 8.16
N LYS A 290 -3.27 9.06 9.06
CA LYS A 290 -4.37 9.77 9.73
C LYS A 290 -5.25 10.52 8.74
N PHE A 291 -4.66 11.19 7.74
CA PHE A 291 -5.42 11.83 6.66
C PHE A 291 -6.35 10.83 5.98
N TYR A 292 -5.86 9.64 5.60
CA TYR A 292 -6.70 8.59 5.02
C TYR A 292 -7.78 8.08 5.99
N SER A 293 -7.52 8.04 7.29
CA SER A 293 -8.53 7.63 8.29
C SER A 293 -9.73 8.56 8.41
N GLU A 294 -9.63 9.76 7.84
CA GLU A 294 -10.65 10.83 7.89
C GLU A 294 -11.37 11.01 6.56
N GLN A 295 -10.90 10.37 5.49
CA GLN A 295 -11.51 10.48 4.17
C GLN A 295 -12.83 9.70 4.09
N GLU A 296 -13.69 10.14 3.17
CA GLU A 296 -14.94 9.45 2.86
C GLU A 296 -14.68 8.05 2.30
N CYS A 297 -15.58 7.12 2.61
CA CYS A 297 -15.54 5.75 2.12
C CYS A 297 -16.12 5.63 0.69
N SER A 298 -15.60 6.43 -0.24
CA SER A 298 -15.96 6.42 -1.66
C SER A 298 -15.06 5.49 -2.47
N VAL A 299 -15.51 5.09 -3.66
CA VAL A 299 -14.78 4.14 -4.52
C VAL A 299 -13.47 4.71 -5.06
N GLU A 300 -13.33 6.04 -5.09
CA GLU A 300 -12.10 6.76 -5.42
C GLU A 300 -11.04 6.64 -4.31
N ASN A 301 -11.48 6.43 -3.07
CA ASN A 301 -10.62 6.40 -1.88
C ASN A 301 -10.26 4.96 -1.50
N HIS A 302 -9.27 4.38 -2.19
CA HIS A 302 -8.91 2.96 -2.08
C HIS A 302 -8.73 2.44 -0.64
N ILE A 303 -7.90 3.11 0.16
CA ILE A 303 -7.57 2.68 1.53
C ILE A 303 -8.78 2.86 2.48
N PRO A 304 -9.46 4.03 2.51
CA PRO A 304 -10.71 4.18 3.27
C PRO A 304 -11.76 3.14 2.91
N PHE A 305 -11.94 2.87 1.61
CA PHE A 305 -12.89 1.89 1.11
C PHE A 305 -12.55 0.46 1.55
N PHE A 306 -11.27 0.08 1.53
CA PHE A 306 -10.81 -1.21 2.08
C PHE A 306 -11.23 -1.38 3.54
N PHE A 307 -10.98 -0.37 4.39
CA PHE A 307 -11.40 -0.44 5.79
C PHE A 307 -12.92 -0.47 5.92
N ASN A 308 -13.67 0.26 5.10
CA ASN A 308 -15.14 0.19 5.10
C ASN A 308 -15.66 -1.23 4.86
N ILE A 309 -15.07 -1.97 3.90
CA ILE A 309 -15.40 -3.37 3.65
C ILE A 309 -15.13 -4.23 4.89
N LEU A 310 -14.00 -4.03 5.57
CA LEU A 310 -13.69 -4.73 6.81
C LEU A 310 -14.68 -4.37 7.94
N ASN A 311 -15.19 -3.14 7.98
CA ASN A 311 -16.17 -2.73 9.01
C ASN A 311 -17.43 -3.59 8.96
N GLY A 312 -17.91 -3.90 7.75
CA GLY A 312 -19.12 -4.69 7.53
C GLY A 312 -19.03 -6.14 8.03
N LEU A 313 -17.86 -6.58 8.51
CA LEU A 313 -17.64 -7.91 9.13
C LEU A 313 -17.62 -7.86 10.67
N ILE A 314 -17.71 -6.66 11.25
CA ILE A 314 -17.76 -6.41 12.69
C ILE A 314 -19.21 -6.36 13.17
N GLU A 315 -20.10 -5.84 12.33
CA GLU A 315 -21.56 -5.81 12.51
C GLU A 315 -22.19 -7.21 12.50
#